data_AF-A0A955TFA3-F1
#
_entry.id   AF-A0A955TFA3-F1
#
_cell.length_a   1.000
_cell.length_b   1.000
_cell.length_c   1.000
_cell.angle_alpha   90.00
_cell.angle_beta   90.00
_cell.angle_gamma   90.00
#
_symmetry.space_group_name_H-M   'P 1'
#
loop_
_entity.id
_entity.type
_entity.pdbx_description
1 polymer ?
#
loop_
_entity_poly.entity_id
_entity_poly.type
_entity_poly.pdbx_seq_one_letter_code
_entity_poly.pdbx_strand_id
1 'polypeptide(L)'
;MKIDRRFTKTGESPYQTIPFSHRSSEIRNPDGSAVFHQDNILAPEHWSQLAVDILAQKYFRKAGVPQFDDQGQPLLNEKGDTILGGERDARQVFHRLAGCWTEWGKTHHYFDTPEDAETFKDELSYMLAWQMA
;
A
#
# COMPACT_ATOMS: atom_id res chain seq x y z
N MET A 1 -21.24 13.84 4.54
CA MET A 1 -21.37 12.38 4.46
C MET A 1 -20.78 11.77 5.71
N LYS A 2 -21.66 11.19 6.53
CA LYS A 2 -21.30 10.35 7.67
C LYS A 2 -20.81 8.98 7.20
N ILE A 3 -19.77 8.46 7.84
CA ILE A 3 -19.21 7.15 7.53
C ILE A 3 -19.18 6.30 8.79
N ASP A 4 -19.87 5.15 8.75
CA ASP A 4 -19.87 4.21 9.86
C ASP A 4 -18.67 3.25 9.74
N ARG A 5 -17.92 3.11 10.83
CA ARG A 5 -16.80 2.18 10.94
C ARG A 5 -17.32 0.73 11.09
N ARG A 6 -16.79 -0.21 10.31
CA ARG A 6 -17.28 -1.61 10.28
C ARG A 6 -16.17 -2.63 10.44
N PHE A 7 -15.05 -2.46 9.73
CA PHE A 7 -13.97 -3.44 9.68
C PHE A 7 -12.75 -3.03 10.49
N THR A 8 -12.60 -1.73 10.75
CA THR A 8 -11.44 -1.14 11.41
C THR A 8 -11.79 -0.61 12.80
N LYS A 9 -10.79 -0.11 13.55
CA LYS A 9 -10.98 0.53 14.86
C LYS A 9 -10.19 1.82 14.95
N THR A 10 -10.77 2.82 15.61
CA THR A 10 -10.11 4.11 15.85
C THR A 10 -8.81 3.90 16.63
N GLY A 11 -7.72 4.50 16.13
CA GLY A 11 -6.40 4.43 16.75
C GLY A 11 -5.61 3.15 16.45
N GLU A 12 -6.18 2.20 15.73
CA GLU A 12 -5.48 0.99 15.26
C GLU A 12 -5.17 1.11 13.76
N SER A 13 -4.13 0.40 13.30
CA SER A 13 -3.87 0.31 11.86
C SER A 13 -5.04 -0.36 11.15
N PRO A 14 -5.47 0.11 9.96
CA PRO A 14 -6.47 -0.60 9.17
C PRO A 14 -6.01 -2.00 8.73
N TYR A 15 -4.73 -2.33 8.88
CA TYR A 15 -4.19 -3.66 8.56
C TYR A 15 -3.93 -4.52 9.80
N GLN A 16 -4.28 -4.07 11.01
CA GLN A 16 -3.93 -4.72 12.28
C GLN A 16 -4.31 -6.21 12.34
N THR A 17 -5.42 -6.58 11.70
CA THR A 17 -5.96 -7.96 11.70
C THR A 17 -5.65 -8.74 10.41
N ILE A 18 -4.83 -8.17 9.52
CA ILE A 18 -4.50 -8.77 8.22
C ILE A 18 -3.04 -9.23 8.28
N PRO A 19 -2.77 -10.54 8.18
CA PRO A 19 -1.39 -11.02 8.13
C PRO A 19 -0.76 -10.67 6.77
N PHE A 20 0.48 -10.18 6.81
CA PHE A 20 1.29 -9.87 5.63
C PHE A 20 2.53 -10.76 5.61
N SER A 21 2.96 -11.15 4.42
CA SER A 21 4.17 -11.93 4.24
C SER A 21 5.02 -11.41 3.11
N HIS A 22 6.33 -11.69 3.20
CA HIS A 22 7.25 -11.42 2.12
C HIS A 22 7.06 -12.42 0.98
N ARG A 23 7.12 -11.89 -0.24
CA ARG A 23 7.09 -12.62 -1.51
C ARG A 23 8.11 -12.00 -2.46
N SER A 24 8.47 -12.76 -3.48
CA SER A 24 9.19 -12.25 -4.65
C SER A 24 8.27 -12.35 -5.87
N SER A 25 8.51 -11.49 -6.85
CA SER A 25 7.88 -11.56 -8.16
C SER A 25 8.95 -11.70 -9.22
N GLU A 26 8.84 -12.73 -10.05
CA GLU A 26 9.76 -12.97 -11.15
C GLU A 26 9.00 -13.36 -12.41
N ILE A 27 9.36 -12.75 -13.53
CA ILE A 27 8.83 -13.09 -14.85
C ILE A 27 10.01 -13.46 -15.73
N ARG A 28 9.94 -14.64 -16.35
CA ARG A 28 10.99 -15.16 -17.23
C ARG A 28 10.49 -15.30 -18.66
N ASN A 29 11.40 -15.14 -19.61
CA ASN A 29 11.20 -15.51 -21.00
C ASN A 29 11.21 -17.05 -21.16
N PRO A 30 10.74 -17.59 -22.29
CA PRO A 30 10.83 -19.02 -22.59
C PRO A 30 12.25 -19.60 -22.55
N ASP A 31 13.27 -18.78 -22.78
CA ASP A 31 14.69 -19.15 -22.68
C ASP A 31 15.23 -19.14 -21.25
N GLY A 32 14.40 -18.80 -20.26
CA GLY A 32 14.75 -18.74 -18.84
C GLY A 32 15.33 -17.41 -18.36
N SER A 33 15.60 -16.44 -19.24
CA SER A 33 16.09 -15.12 -18.87
C SER A 33 15.04 -14.31 -18.11
N ALA A 34 15.43 -13.57 -17.07
CA ALA A 34 14.52 -12.76 -16.27
C ALA A 34 14.15 -11.44 -17.01
N VAL A 35 12.86 -11.21 -17.19
CA VAL A 35 12.28 -9.99 -17.75
C VAL A 35 12.00 -8.96 -16.66
N PHE A 36 11.59 -9.44 -15.50
CA PHE A 36 11.30 -8.63 -14.32
C PHE A 36 11.58 -9.46 -13.09
N HIS A 37 12.19 -8.84 -12.09
CA HIS A 37 12.44 -9.45 -10.80
C HIS A 37 12.33 -8.40 -9.71
N GLN A 38 11.59 -8.70 -8.65
CA GLN A 38 11.47 -7.85 -7.48
C GLN A 38 11.31 -8.71 -6.22
N ASP A 39 12.26 -8.57 -5.30
CA ASP A 39 12.22 -9.25 -4.00
C ASP A 39 11.52 -8.42 -2.92
N ASN A 40 11.37 -9.04 -1.74
CA ASN A 40 10.94 -8.41 -0.49
C ASN A 40 9.61 -7.64 -0.62
N ILE A 41 8.68 -8.18 -1.41
CA ILE A 41 7.35 -7.60 -1.56
C ILE A 41 6.51 -8.01 -0.35
N LEU A 42 6.02 -7.04 0.40
CA LEU A 42 5.02 -7.26 1.45
C LEU A 42 3.62 -7.17 0.87
N ALA A 43 2.87 -8.27 0.98
CA ALA A 43 1.47 -8.33 0.56
C ALA A 43 0.65 -9.18 1.56
N PRO A 44 -0.69 -9.03 1.59
CA PRO A 44 -1.54 -9.86 2.44
C PRO A 44 -1.33 -11.35 2.14
N GLU A 45 -1.23 -12.18 3.18
CA GLU A 45 -0.92 -13.61 3.03
C GLU A 45 -1.96 -14.38 2.21
N HIS A 46 -3.21 -13.94 2.25
CA HIS A 46 -4.31 -14.57 1.53
C HIS A 46 -4.31 -14.26 0.02
N TRP A 47 -3.47 -13.34 -0.45
CA TRP A 47 -3.33 -13.06 -1.88
C TRP A 47 -2.63 -14.21 -2.60
N SER A 48 -3.08 -14.50 -3.83
CA SER A 48 -2.38 -15.43 -4.71
C SER A 48 -1.05 -14.83 -5.20
N GLN A 49 -0.09 -15.70 -5.55
CA GLN A 49 1.17 -15.26 -6.16
C GLN A 49 0.93 -14.42 -7.41
N LEU A 50 -0.02 -14.81 -8.26
CA LEU A 50 -0.39 -14.05 -9.45
C LEU A 50 -0.87 -12.62 -9.13
N ALA A 51 -1.62 -12.43 -8.05
CA ALA A 51 -2.05 -11.10 -7.62
C ALA A 51 -0.85 -10.24 -7.17
N VAL A 52 0.11 -10.85 -6.45
CA VAL A 52 1.36 -10.19 -6.04
C VAL A 52 2.21 -9.82 -7.27
N ASP A 53 2.30 -10.71 -8.26
CA ASP A 53 3.05 -10.45 -9.49
C ASP A 53 2.45 -9.29 -10.30
N ILE A 54 1.12 -9.27 -10.43
CA ILE A 54 0.41 -8.18 -11.11
C ILE A 54 0.61 -6.86 -10.35
N LEU A 55 0.48 -6.88 -9.01
CA LEU A 55 0.72 -5.71 -8.17
C LEU A 55 2.12 -5.14 -8.41
N ALA A 56 3.15 -5.98 -8.33
CA ALA A 56 4.55 -5.59 -8.49
C ALA A 56 4.84 -5.05 -9.90
N GLN A 57 4.31 -5.70 -10.94
CA GLN A 57 4.63 -5.33 -12.31
C GLN A 57 3.89 -4.07 -12.78
N LYS A 58 2.61 -3.92 -12.40
CA LYS A 58 1.70 -2.93 -12.99
C LYS A 58 1.40 -1.74 -12.08
N TYR A 59 1.35 -1.95 -10.77
CA TYR A 59 0.79 -0.96 -9.84
C TYR A 59 1.83 -0.31 -8.94
N PHE A 60 2.91 -1.02 -8.62
CA PHE A 60 4.03 -0.43 -7.90
C PHE A 60 4.71 0.67 -8.71
N ARG A 61 4.88 1.82 -8.07
CA ARG A 61 5.76 2.87 -8.57
C ARG A 61 7.18 2.32 -8.61
N LYS A 62 7.88 2.54 -9.73
CA LYS A 62 9.24 2.01 -9.95
C LYS A 62 10.35 2.87 -9.36
N ALA A 63 10.09 4.16 -9.12
CA ALA A 63 11.06 5.12 -8.62
C ALA A 63 10.36 6.30 -7.93
N GLY A 64 11.13 7.12 -7.20
CA GLY A 64 10.65 8.36 -6.59
C GLY A 64 9.89 8.18 -5.28
N VAL A 65 9.86 6.98 -4.72
CA VAL A 65 9.23 6.70 -3.43
C VAL A 65 10.28 6.69 -2.33
N PRO A 66 10.15 7.52 -1.28
CA PRO A 66 11.06 7.50 -0.14
C PRO A 66 11.18 6.09 0.47
N GLN A 67 12.42 5.69 0.76
CA GLN A 67 12.73 4.40 1.36
C GLN A 67 12.95 4.57 2.86
N PHE A 68 12.47 3.60 3.64
CA PHE A 68 12.55 3.59 5.09
C PHE A 68 13.13 2.27 5.58
N ASP A 69 13.74 2.28 6.75
CA ASP A 69 14.13 1.06 7.45
C ASP A 69 12.93 0.39 8.13
N ASP A 70 13.18 -0.76 8.77
CA ASP A 70 12.15 -1.54 9.48
C ASP A 70 11.56 -0.80 10.69
N GLN A 71 12.21 0.29 11.14
CA GLN A 71 11.73 1.16 12.23
C GLN A 71 10.96 2.37 11.71
N GLY A 72 10.80 2.49 10.38
CA GLY A 72 10.11 3.60 9.74
C GLY A 72 10.96 4.87 9.64
N GLN A 73 12.27 4.80 9.86
CA GLN A 73 13.17 5.95 9.67
C GLN A 73 13.61 6.04 8.21
N PRO A 74 13.66 7.26 7.63
CA PRO A 74 14.05 7.43 6.24
C PRO A 74 15.50 7.00 6.04
N LEU A 75 15.75 6.16 5.04
CA LEU A 75 17.11 5.81 4.63
C LEU A 75 17.74 7.04 3.96
N LEU A 76 18.92 7.46 4.43
CA LEU A 76 19.60 8.64 3.92
C LEU A 76 20.84 8.25 3.10
N ASN A 77 21.14 9.02 2.06
CA ASN A 77 22.39 8.90 1.31
C ASN A 77 23.55 9.61 2.06
N GLU A 78 24.76 9.55 1.50
CA GLU A 78 25.95 10.18 2.09
C GLU A 78 25.84 11.71 2.28
N LYS A 79 24.89 12.36 1.59
CA LYS A 79 24.62 13.80 1.67
C LYS A 79 23.52 14.15 2.68
N GLY A 80 22.87 13.14 3.27
CA GLY A 80 21.75 13.31 4.18
C GLY A 80 20.38 13.42 3.50
N ASP A 81 20.28 13.23 2.19
CA ASP A 81 18.99 13.22 1.48
C ASP A 81 18.33 11.84 1.57
N THR A 82 17.00 11.80 1.62
CA THR A 82 16.25 10.53 1.61
C THR A 82 16.46 9.76 0.31
N ILE A 83 16.83 8.50 0.44
CA ILE A 83 16.96 7.55 -0.66
C ILE A 83 15.57 7.31 -1.26
N LEU A 84 15.48 7.41 -2.58
CA LEU A 84 14.27 7.13 -3.34
C LEU A 84 14.39 5.81 -4.09
N GLY A 85 13.29 5.08 -4.20
CA GLY A 85 13.20 3.78 -4.86
C GLY A 85 11.77 3.49 -5.32
N GLY A 86 11.48 2.21 -5.55
CA GLY A 86 10.14 1.74 -5.89
C GLY A 86 9.30 1.37 -4.66
N GLU A 87 8.01 1.14 -4.88
CA GLU A 87 7.13 0.52 -3.89
C GLU A 87 7.48 -0.97 -3.74
N ARG A 88 7.50 -1.48 -2.51
CA ARG A 88 7.69 -2.91 -2.18
C ARG A 88 6.66 -3.42 -1.18
N ASP A 89 5.66 -2.62 -0.85
CA ASP A 89 4.62 -2.97 0.11
C ASP A 89 3.26 -2.59 -0.46
N ALA A 90 2.34 -3.55 -0.51
CA ALA A 90 0.99 -3.36 -1.00
C ALA A 90 0.26 -2.22 -0.28
N ARG A 91 0.56 -2.00 1.01
CA ARG A 91 0.01 -0.91 1.82
C ARG A 91 0.36 0.46 1.26
N GLN A 92 1.50 0.63 0.58
CA GLN A 92 1.85 1.89 -0.08
C GLN A 92 0.86 2.22 -1.20
N VAL A 93 0.43 1.23 -1.97
CA VAL A 93 -0.59 1.39 -3.02
C VAL A 93 -1.95 1.72 -2.40
N PHE A 94 -2.37 0.97 -1.37
CA PHE A 94 -3.66 1.19 -0.70
C PHE A 94 -3.73 2.58 -0.09
N HIS A 95 -2.71 2.99 0.67
CA HIS A 95 -2.63 4.33 1.25
C HIS A 95 -2.67 5.43 0.21
N ARG A 96 -2.00 5.24 -0.93
CA ARG A 96 -1.99 6.23 -2.00
C ARG A 96 -3.38 6.41 -2.61
N LEU A 97 -4.10 5.32 -2.86
CA LEU A 97 -5.45 5.37 -3.41
C LEU A 97 -6.45 5.93 -2.40
N ALA A 98 -6.57 5.28 -1.23
CA ALA A 98 -7.50 5.69 -0.18
C ALA A 98 -7.19 7.12 0.30
N GLY A 99 -5.91 7.46 0.50
CA GLY A 99 -5.49 8.80 0.88
C GLY A 99 -5.85 9.85 -0.17
N CYS A 100 -5.55 9.62 -1.45
CA CYS A 100 -5.89 10.57 -2.52
C CYS A 100 -7.40 10.87 -2.57
N TRP A 101 -8.23 9.83 -2.52
CA TRP A 101 -9.68 9.99 -2.54
C TRP A 101 -10.21 10.68 -1.28
N THR A 102 -9.61 10.38 -0.13
CA THR A 102 -9.93 11.05 1.14
C THR A 102 -9.60 12.54 1.07
N GLU A 103 -8.43 12.92 0.54
CA GLU A 103 -8.03 14.32 0.41
C GLU A 103 -8.92 15.11 -0.55
N TRP A 104 -9.38 14.49 -1.65
CA TRP A 104 -10.41 15.10 -2.49
C TRP A 104 -11.73 15.28 -1.75
N GLY A 105 -12.18 14.26 -1.02
CA GLY A 105 -13.40 14.36 -0.21
C GLY A 105 -13.32 15.45 0.85
N LYS A 106 -12.16 15.64 1.50
CA LYS A 106 -11.92 16.76 2.43
C LYS A 106 -11.95 18.11 1.71
N THR A 107 -11.23 18.22 0.60
CA THR A 107 -11.11 19.45 -0.21
C THR A 107 -12.48 19.92 -0.73
N HIS A 108 -13.36 18.99 -1.09
CA HIS A 108 -14.70 19.28 -1.59
C HIS A 108 -15.79 19.20 -0.51
N HIS A 109 -15.41 19.14 0.77
CA HIS A 109 -16.32 19.14 1.92
C HIS A 109 -17.39 18.04 1.89
N TYR A 110 -17.02 16.83 1.44
CA TYR A 110 -17.94 15.70 1.37
C TYR A 110 -18.21 15.06 2.73
N PHE A 111 -17.29 15.14 3.69
CA PHE A 111 -17.41 14.52 5.00
C PHE A 111 -18.10 15.44 6.02
N ASP A 112 -18.94 14.87 6.89
CA ASP A 112 -19.62 15.68 7.92
C ASP A 112 -18.63 16.09 9.03
N THR A 113 -17.67 15.24 9.34
CA THR A 113 -16.62 15.49 10.34
C THR A 113 -15.23 15.03 9.85
N PRO A 114 -14.13 15.50 10.49
CA PRO A 114 -12.79 14.96 10.23
C PRO A 114 -12.66 13.46 10.55
N GLU A 115 -13.40 12.97 11.55
CA GLU A 115 -13.44 11.55 11.93
C GLU A 115 -14.05 10.70 10.81
N ASP A 116 -15.07 11.21 10.10
CA ASP A 116 -15.66 10.52 8.96
C ASP A 116 -14.65 10.35 7.81
N ALA A 117 -13.78 11.35 7.61
CA ALA A 117 -12.74 11.29 6.58
C ALA A 117 -11.67 10.25 6.93
N GLU A 118 -11.24 10.16 8.19
CA GLU A 118 -10.29 9.12 8.61
C GLU A 118 -10.94 7.73 8.58
N THR A 119 -12.19 7.62 9.02
CA THR A 119 -12.95 6.36 8.95
C THR A 119 -13.09 5.89 7.50
N PHE A 120 -13.39 6.79 6.57
CA PHE A 120 -13.44 6.49 5.14
C PHE A 120 -12.09 5.93 4.64
N LYS A 121 -10.98 6.59 4.97
CA LYS A 121 -9.65 6.17 4.57
C LYS A 121 -9.29 4.79 5.14
N ASP A 122 -9.59 4.55 6.41
CA ASP A 122 -9.29 3.30 7.11
C ASP A 122 -10.10 2.13 6.53
N GLU A 123 -11.42 2.28 6.44
CA GLU A 123 -12.32 1.26 5.90
C GLU A 123 -11.96 0.92 4.45
N LEU A 124 -11.67 1.94 3.63
CA LEU A 124 -11.30 1.72 2.24
C LEU A 124 -9.92 1.04 2.11
N SER A 125 -8.97 1.39 2.97
CA SER A 125 -7.66 0.70 3.02
C SER A 125 -7.81 -0.76 3.41
N TYR A 126 -8.65 -1.07 4.40
CA TYR A 126 -8.98 -2.44 4.80
C TYR A 126 -9.63 -3.20 3.64
N MET A 127 -10.65 -2.63 3.01
CA MET A 127 -11.39 -3.26 1.92
C MET A 127 -10.50 -3.54 0.70
N LEU A 128 -9.58 -2.63 0.37
CA LEU A 128 -8.58 -2.84 -0.69
C LEU A 128 -7.64 -4.01 -0.36
N ALA A 129 -7.19 -4.13 0.89
CA ALA A 129 -6.33 -5.22 1.32
C ALA A 129 -7.05 -6.58 1.31
N TRP A 130 -8.32 -6.63 1.72
CA TRP A 130 -9.16 -7.83 1.71
C TRP A 130 -9.81 -8.17 0.37
N GLN A 131 -9.64 -7.31 -0.65
CA GLN A 131 -10.29 -7.45 -1.96
C GLN A 131 -11.82 -7.59 -1.85
N MET A 132 -12.45 -6.77 -0.99
CA MET A 132 -13.90 -6.78 -0.78
C MET A 132 -14.65 -6.11 -1.94
N ALA A 133 -15.81 -6.67 -2.30
CA ALA A 133 -16.71 -6.18 -3.36
C ALA A 133 -18.09 -5.82 -2.80
#